data_AF-A0A241W4I3-F1
#
_entry.id   AF-A0A241W4I3-F1
#
_cell.length_a   1.000
_cell.length_b   1.000
_cell.length_c   1.000
_cell.angle_alpha   90.00
_cell.angle_beta   90.00
_cell.angle_gamma   90.00
#
_symmetry.space_group_name_H-M   'P 1'
#
loop_
_entity.id
_entity.type
_entity.pdbx_description
1 polymer ?
#
loop_
_entity_poly.entity_id
_entity_poly.type
_entity_poly.pdbx_seq_one_letter_code
_entity_poly.pdbx_strand_id
1 'polypeptide(L)'
;MMFNKQTLIVNFLLLTFILLTGCNLSAETTLSSKKVFELDLTDQGISEEGGGIELVKHVDGCLLILSIYREAGQEKYKFNFKKNKLLSTDYLKYRYKNGLIVADDDLRDLIADYQEKNSNADMNLVLNKSFTGNENKNITKKFKIYKRKVPQKVLNDYCR
;
A
#
# COMPACT_ATOMS: atom_id res chain seq x y z
N MET A 1 -17.26 -68.08 -20.69
CA MET A 1 -16.41 -68.13 -19.48
C MET A 1 -16.10 -66.70 -19.10
N MET A 2 -16.77 -66.20 -18.06
CA MET A 2 -16.89 -64.79 -17.72
C MET A 2 -15.56 -64.25 -17.17
N PHE A 3 -15.05 -63.20 -17.82
CA PHE A 3 -13.93 -62.42 -17.32
C PHE A 3 -14.23 -61.87 -15.92
N ASN A 4 -13.29 -62.14 -15.02
CA ASN A 4 -13.35 -61.84 -13.60
C ASN A 4 -13.46 -60.32 -13.39
N LYS A 5 -14.69 -59.80 -13.24
CA LYS A 5 -14.99 -58.37 -13.06
C LYS A 5 -14.35 -57.77 -11.80
N GLN A 6 -13.92 -58.59 -10.85
CA GLN A 6 -13.41 -58.13 -9.55
C GLN A 6 -11.95 -57.63 -9.60
N THR A 7 -11.09 -58.22 -10.44
CA THR A 7 -9.67 -57.81 -10.52
C THR A 7 -9.46 -56.48 -11.24
N LEU A 8 -10.39 -56.07 -12.09
CA LEU A 8 -10.30 -54.82 -12.85
C LEU A 8 -10.64 -53.58 -11.98
N ILE A 9 -11.50 -53.76 -10.98
CA ILE A 9 -11.95 -52.68 -10.07
C ILE A 9 -10.85 -52.32 -9.05
N VAL A 10 -10.09 -53.31 -8.57
CA VAL A 10 -9.04 -53.10 -7.56
C VAL A 10 -7.86 -52.29 -8.12
N ASN A 11 -7.46 -52.54 -9.38
CA ASN A 11 -6.39 -51.79 -10.02
C ASN A 11 -6.78 -50.34 -10.37
N PHE A 12 -8.07 -50.06 -10.60
CA PHE A 12 -8.55 -48.69 -10.85
C PHE A 12 -8.63 -47.86 -9.55
N LEU A 13 -8.94 -48.50 -8.42
CA LEU A 13 -8.95 -47.86 -7.10
C LEU A 13 -7.55 -47.51 -6.58
N LEU A 14 -6.52 -48.32 -6.90
CA LEU A 14 -5.15 -47.99 -6.49
C LEU A 14 -4.56 -46.80 -7.27
N LEU A 15 -4.91 -46.65 -8.55
CA LEU A 15 -4.41 -45.56 -9.39
C LEU A 15 -5.02 -44.19 -9.03
N THR A 16 -6.23 -44.17 -8.49
CA THR A 16 -6.90 -42.93 -8.06
C THR A 16 -6.40 -42.41 -6.72
N PHE A 17 -5.83 -43.27 -5.86
CA PHE A 17 -5.27 -42.85 -4.57
C PHE A 17 -3.93 -42.09 -4.67
N ILE A 18 -3.14 -42.33 -5.74
CA ILE A 18 -1.84 -41.67 -5.93
C ILE A 18 -2.02 -40.21 -6.44
N LEU A 19 -3.18 -39.87 -7.01
CA LEU A 19 -3.48 -38.50 -7.47
C LEU A 19 -3.99 -37.58 -6.36
N LEU A 20 -4.33 -38.10 -5.17
CA LEU A 20 -4.92 -37.31 -4.07
C LEU A 20 -3.90 -36.75 -3.06
N THR A 21 -2.62 -37.11 -3.16
CA THR A 21 -1.57 -36.61 -2.23
C THR A 21 -0.78 -35.41 -2.77
N GLY A 22 -1.21 -34.79 -3.87
CA GLY A 22 -0.50 -33.69 -4.55
C GLY A 22 -0.96 -32.26 -4.20
N CYS A 23 -1.99 -32.06 -3.37
CA CYS A 23 -2.44 -30.72 -2.99
C CYS A 23 -1.83 -30.29 -1.65
N ASN A 24 -0.54 -29.94 -1.64
CA ASN A 24 0.07 -29.14 -0.57
C ASN A 24 1.07 -28.12 -1.12
N LEU A 25 0.87 -27.65 -2.35
CA LEU A 25 1.71 -26.59 -2.89
C LEU A 25 1.18 -25.23 -2.42
N SER A 26 1.75 -24.81 -1.29
CA SER A 26 1.89 -23.43 -0.85
C SER A 26 0.58 -22.67 -0.61
N ALA A 27 0.03 -22.83 0.60
CA ALA A 27 -0.72 -21.73 1.21
C ALA A 27 0.14 -20.46 1.11
N GLU A 28 -0.44 -19.39 0.59
CA GLU A 28 0.18 -18.07 0.49
C GLU A 28 0.86 -17.72 1.82
N THR A 29 2.19 -17.73 1.86
CA THR A 29 2.88 -16.93 2.86
C THR A 29 2.58 -15.49 2.45
N THR A 30 1.52 -14.91 3.01
CA THR A 30 1.32 -13.47 3.07
C THR A 30 2.52 -12.92 3.83
N LEU A 31 3.64 -12.73 3.11
CA LEU A 31 4.84 -12.17 3.67
C LEU A 31 4.49 -10.72 4.02
N SER A 32 4.10 -10.55 5.28
CA SER A 32 3.53 -9.35 5.85
C SER A 32 4.36 -8.14 5.44
N SER A 33 3.77 -7.27 4.64
CA SER A 33 4.32 -5.95 4.37
C SER A 33 4.48 -5.23 5.71
N LYS A 34 5.71 -4.99 6.13
CA LYS A 34 6.00 -4.42 7.45
C LYS A 34 6.40 -2.96 7.31
N LYS A 35 5.69 -2.07 8.01
CA LYS A 35 6.17 -0.69 8.20
C LYS A 35 7.43 -0.72 9.07
N VAL A 36 8.53 -0.20 8.55
CA VAL A 36 9.85 -0.22 9.19
C VAL A 36 10.34 1.17 9.59
N PHE A 37 9.69 2.22 9.09
CA PHE A 37 10.01 3.60 9.42
C PHE A 37 8.82 4.52 9.12
N GLU A 38 8.73 5.58 9.89
CA GLU A 38 7.75 6.65 9.74
C GLU A 38 8.41 7.96 10.18
N LEU A 39 8.07 9.05 9.51
CA LEU A 39 8.52 10.39 9.86
C LEU A 39 7.42 11.39 9.55
N ASP A 40 7.03 12.13 10.59
CA ASP A 40 6.20 13.32 10.47
C ASP A 40 7.01 14.48 9.86
N LEU A 41 6.41 15.17 8.91
CA LEU A 41 6.98 16.27 8.14
C LEU A 41 6.16 17.56 8.28
N THR A 42 5.20 17.62 9.21
CA THR A 42 4.31 18.77 9.40
C THR A 42 5.08 20.08 9.59
N ASP A 43 6.08 20.09 10.48
CA ASP A 43 6.91 21.27 10.75
C ASP A 43 7.94 21.58 9.65
N GLN A 44 7.97 20.82 8.56
CA GLN A 44 8.95 20.96 7.49
C GLN A 44 8.42 21.74 6.28
N GLY A 45 7.23 22.34 6.40
CA GLY A 45 6.66 23.24 5.39
C GLY A 45 6.37 22.54 4.05
N ILE A 46 6.04 21.24 4.07
CA ILE A 46 5.71 20.48 2.85
C ILE A 46 4.31 20.82 2.30
N SER A 47 3.43 21.31 3.17
CA SER A 47 2.09 21.86 2.92
C SER A 47 1.59 22.57 4.18
N GLU A 48 0.47 23.28 4.07
CA GLU A 48 -0.20 23.99 5.18
C GLU A 48 -0.64 23.03 6.28
N GLU A 49 -1.26 21.90 5.91
CA GLU A 49 -1.75 20.87 6.85
C GLU A 49 -0.71 19.77 7.13
N GLY A 50 0.52 19.95 6.65
CA GLY A 50 1.61 18.99 6.88
C GLY A 50 1.48 17.66 6.14
N GLY A 51 2.14 16.64 6.68
CA GLY A 51 2.23 15.33 6.03
C GLY A 51 3.37 14.49 6.58
N GLY A 52 3.63 13.37 5.94
CA GLY A 52 4.58 12.40 6.46
C GLY A 52 5.06 11.42 5.41
N ILE A 53 6.12 10.68 5.76
CA ILE A 53 6.58 9.54 4.99
C ILE A 53 6.56 8.26 5.82
N GLU A 54 6.21 7.16 5.15
CA GLU A 54 6.30 5.81 5.70
C GLU A 54 7.16 4.95 4.78
N LEU A 55 7.96 4.06 5.37
CA LEU A 55 8.70 3.05 4.63
C LEU A 55 8.16 1.68 4.97
N VAL A 56 7.74 0.95 3.94
CA VAL A 56 7.22 -0.42 4.05
C VAL A 56 8.16 -1.37 3.32
N LYS A 57 8.58 -2.41 4.02
CA LYS A 57 9.36 -3.52 3.43
C LYS A 57 8.41 -4.48 2.71
N HIS A 58 8.70 -4.77 1.45
CA HIS A 58 8.09 -5.84 0.67
C HIS A 58 9.12 -6.91 0.32
N VAL A 59 8.72 -8.08 -0.17
CA VAL A 59 9.66 -9.17 -0.53
C VAL A 59 10.74 -8.67 -1.50
N ASP A 60 10.30 -8.05 -2.60
CA ASP A 60 11.15 -7.70 -3.74
C ASP A 60 11.60 -6.24 -3.81
N GLY A 61 11.42 -5.49 -2.74
CA GLY A 61 11.83 -4.08 -2.68
C GLY A 61 11.26 -3.37 -1.47
N CYS A 62 11.09 -2.07 -1.61
CA CYS A 62 10.47 -1.22 -0.61
C CYS A 62 9.48 -0.26 -1.24
N LEU A 63 8.49 0.11 -0.43
CA LEU A 63 7.51 1.12 -0.76
C LEU A 63 7.76 2.32 0.16
N LEU A 64 8.14 3.45 -0.42
CA LEU A 64 8.16 4.74 0.28
C LEU A 64 6.83 5.42 -0.02
N ILE A 65 6.02 5.61 1.01
CA ILE A 65 4.73 6.29 0.94
C ILE A 65 4.95 7.72 1.41
N LEU A 66 4.57 8.70 0.60
CA LEU A 66 4.50 10.11 0.98
C LEU A 66 3.03 10.52 1.01
N SER A 67 2.60 11.05 2.15
CA SER A 67 1.27 11.62 2.37
C SER A 67 1.42 13.12 2.57
N ILE A 68 0.74 13.93 1.75
CA ILE A 68 0.68 15.39 1.88
C ILE A 68 -0.76 15.77 2.12
N TYR A 69 -1.04 16.41 3.24
CA TYR A 69 -2.35 16.92 3.60
C TYR A 69 -2.46 18.38 3.19
N ARG A 70 -3.63 18.76 2.69
CA ARG A 70 -3.99 20.12 2.28
C ARG A 70 -5.44 20.36 2.69
N GLU A 71 -5.83 21.61 2.80
CA GLU A 71 -7.20 22.01 3.13
C GLU A 71 -8.27 21.29 2.28
N ALA A 72 -8.04 21.14 0.97
CA ALA A 72 -8.98 20.50 0.06
C ALA A 72 -8.92 18.95 0.01
N GLY A 73 -7.91 18.32 0.61
CA GLY A 73 -7.72 16.87 0.56
C GLY A 73 -6.28 16.40 0.69
N GLN A 74 -6.02 15.17 0.22
CA GLN A 74 -4.72 14.52 0.39
C GLN A 74 -4.09 14.14 -0.96
N GLU A 75 -2.79 14.36 -1.10
CA GLU A 75 -1.98 13.74 -2.15
C GLU A 75 -1.15 12.59 -1.56
N LYS A 76 -1.21 11.41 -2.18
CA LYS A 76 -0.44 10.23 -1.78
C LYS A 76 0.42 9.75 -2.93
N TYR A 77 1.72 9.60 -2.68
CA TYR A 77 2.68 9.05 -3.62
C TYR A 77 3.24 7.75 -3.05
N LYS A 78 3.10 6.65 -3.78
CA LYS A 78 3.63 5.34 -3.39
C LYS A 78 4.79 4.99 -4.31
N PHE A 79 6.01 5.27 -3.88
CA PHE A 79 7.21 5.00 -4.66
C PHE A 79 7.67 3.56 -4.42
N ASN A 80 7.51 2.69 -5.42
CA ASN A 80 8.05 1.34 -5.37
C ASN A 80 9.48 1.35 -5.90
N PHE A 81 10.44 0.87 -5.10
CA PHE A 81 11.85 0.93 -5.45
C PHE A 81 12.64 -0.27 -4.94
N LYS A 82 13.77 -0.52 -5.60
CA LYS A 82 14.78 -1.49 -5.16
C LYS A 82 16.14 -0.80 -5.12
N LYS A 83 16.85 -0.87 -3.98
CA LYS A 83 18.07 -0.07 -3.72
C LYS A 83 17.85 1.43 -3.96
N ASN A 84 18.38 1.94 -5.07
CA ASN A 84 18.32 3.33 -5.50
C ASN A 84 17.50 3.51 -6.78
N LYS A 85 16.96 2.43 -7.35
CA LYS A 85 16.20 2.45 -8.59
C LYS A 85 14.71 2.53 -8.28
N LEU A 86 14.09 3.64 -8.70
CA LEU A 86 12.63 3.77 -8.74
C LEU A 86 12.09 2.84 -9.83
N LEU A 87 11.14 1.98 -9.47
CA LEU A 87 10.51 1.01 -10.38
C LEU A 87 9.17 1.54 -10.88
N SER A 88 8.35 2.07 -9.97
CA SER A 88 7.09 2.71 -10.30
C SER A 88 6.67 3.70 -9.22
N THR A 89 5.68 4.53 -9.54
CA THR A 89 5.02 5.40 -8.57
C THR A 89 3.53 5.43 -8.82
N ASP A 90 2.74 5.11 -7.81
CA ASP A 90 1.30 5.39 -7.83
C ASP A 90 1.05 6.74 -7.17
N TYR A 91 0.42 7.63 -7.91
CA TYR A 91 -0.02 8.94 -7.45
C TYR A 91 -1.53 8.96 -7.34
N LEU A 92 -1.99 9.17 -6.11
CA LEU A 92 -3.39 9.24 -5.76
C LEU A 92 -3.67 10.65 -5.24
N LYS A 93 -4.76 11.26 -5.69
CA LYS A 93 -5.28 12.51 -5.13
C LYS A 93 -6.68 12.25 -4.60
N TYR A 94 -6.89 12.64 -3.36
CA TYR A 94 -8.15 12.56 -2.64
C TYR A 94 -8.67 13.96 -2.38
N ARG A 95 -9.99 14.11 -2.33
CA ARG A 95 -10.69 15.34 -1.96
C ARG A 95 -11.59 15.05 -0.77
N TYR A 96 -11.62 15.93 0.24
CA TYR A 96 -12.59 15.80 1.34
C TYR A 96 -14.02 15.96 0.83
N LYS A 97 -14.94 15.12 1.32
CA LYS A 97 -16.35 15.14 0.87
C LYS A 97 -17.05 16.46 1.18
N ASN A 98 -16.72 17.09 2.32
CA ASN A 98 -17.44 18.25 2.83
C ASN A 98 -16.59 19.54 2.88
N GLY A 99 -15.39 19.54 2.28
CA GLY A 99 -14.53 20.74 2.16
C GLY A 99 -13.98 21.31 3.47
N LEU A 100 -14.43 20.81 4.62
CA LEU A 100 -13.93 21.16 5.94
C LEU A 100 -13.22 19.94 6.51
N ILE A 101 -12.00 20.16 7.00
CA ILE A 101 -11.33 19.26 7.93
C ILE A 101 -12.34 18.95 9.03
N VAL A 102 -12.47 17.67 9.39
CA VAL A 102 -13.30 17.21 10.50
C VAL A 102 -13.12 18.20 11.65
N ALA A 103 -14.17 18.94 11.99
CA ALA A 103 -14.13 19.88 13.09
C ALA A 103 -13.67 19.11 14.33
N ASP A 104 -12.51 19.50 14.85
CA ASP A 104 -12.09 19.20 16.21
C ASP A 104 -13.24 19.52 17.17
N ASP A 105 -13.32 18.85 18.31
CA ASP A 105 -14.36 19.06 19.31
C ASP A 105 -14.50 20.55 19.67
N ASP A 106 -13.40 21.31 19.69
CA ASP A 106 -13.40 22.76 19.93
C ASP A 106 -14.05 23.60 18.80
N LEU A 107 -14.03 23.10 17.55
CA LEU A 107 -14.67 23.75 16.39
C LEU A 107 -16.15 23.36 16.25
N ARG A 108 -16.56 22.21 16.82
CA ARG A 108 -17.95 21.74 16.79
C ARG A 108 -18.87 22.70 17.54
N ASP A 109 -18.40 23.24 18.66
CA ASP A 109 -19.14 24.21 19.48
C ASP A 109 -19.33 25.57 18.78
N LEU A 110 -18.56 25.86 17.73
CA LEU A 110 -18.66 27.09 16.94
C LEU A 110 -19.56 26.94 15.70
N ILE A 111 -20.00 25.72 15.36
CA ILE A 111 -20.84 25.45 14.19
C ILE A 111 -22.31 25.36 14.62
N ALA A 112 -23.11 26.34 14.21
CA ALA A 112 -24.52 26.46 14.60
C ALA A 112 -25.44 25.32 14.11
N ASP A 113 -25.04 24.53 13.11
CA ASP A 113 -25.80 23.40 12.56
C ASP A 113 -24.87 22.20 12.27
N TYR A 114 -24.20 21.69 13.31
CA TYR A 114 -23.36 20.50 13.18
C TYR A 114 -24.21 19.23 13.15
N GLN A 115 -24.25 18.55 12.00
CA GLN A 115 -24.79 17.19 11.89
C GLN A 115 -23.66 16.18 11.83
N GLU A 116 -23.55 15.34 12.87
CA GLU A 116 -22.63 14.21 12.92
C GLU A 116 -23.04 13.17 11.86
N LYS A 117 -22.37 13.20 10.70
CA LYS A 117 -22.53 12.16 9.68
C LYS A 117 -21.44 11.10 9.83
N ASN A 118 -21.81 9.99 10.46
CA ASN A 118 -21.08 8.72 10.43
C ASN A 118 -20.98 8.19 8.99
N SER A 119 -20.01 8.64 8.21
CA SER A 119 -19.64 8.04 6.94
C SER A 119 -18.16 7.70 6.99
N ASN A 120 -17.85 6.40 7.06
CA ASN A 120 -16.50 5.84 7.27
C ASN A 120 -15.48 6.08 6.12
N ALA A 121 -15.71 7.09 5.26
CA ALA A 121 -14.74 7.52 4.27
C ALA A 121 -14.91 9.03 4.03
N ASP A 122 -14.12 9.84 4.74
CA ASP A 122 -14.15 11.31 4.68
C ASP A 122 -13.64 11.89 3.35
N MET A 123 -13.16 11.02 2.44
CA MET A 123 -12.49 11.41 1.21
C MET A 123 -13.01 10.66 -0.03
N ASN A 124 -12.99 11.35 -1.16
CA ASN A 124 -13.23 10.81 -2.51
C ASN A 124 -11.92 10.74 -3.29
N LEU A 125 -11.62 9.61 -3.92
CA LEU A 125 -10.51 9.51 -4.88
C LEU A 125 -10.86 10.28 -6.16
N VAL A 126 -10.09 11.32 -6.47
CA VAL A 126 -10.31 12.19 -7.64
C VAL A 126 -9.25 12.02 -8.72
N LEU A 127 -8.11 11.41 -8.40
CA LEU A 127 -7.06 11.12 -9.36
C LEU A 127 -6.35 9.82 -9.00
N ASN A 128 -6.13 8.97 -9.99
CA ASN A 128 -5.28 7.81 -9.90
C ASN A 128 -4.39 7.74 -11.15
N LYS A 129 -3.09 7.89 -10.97
CA LYS A 129 -2.10 7.84 -12.05
C LYS A 129 -0.88 7.03 -11.61
N SER A 130 -0.38 6.18 -12.49
CA SER A 130 0.87 5.46 -12.27
C SER A 130 1.95 5.96 -13.21
N PHE A 131 3.19 5.98 -12.73
CA PHE A 131 4.37 6.36 -13.50
C PHE A 131 5.38 5.22 -13.48
N THR A 132 5.98 4.92 -14.62
CA THR A 132 7.02 3.90 -14.72
C THR A 132 8.39 4.51 -14.47
N GLY A 133 9.14 3.89 -13.56
CA GLY A 133 10.53 4.20 -13.27
C GLY A 133 10.84 5.68 -13.16
N ASN A 134 11.76 6.14 -14.01
CA ASN A 134 12.27 7.51 -14.03
C ASN A 134 11.77 8.35 -15.21
N GLU A 135 10.71 7.93 -15.91
CA GLU A 135 10.16 8.63 -17.08
C GLU A 135 9.72 10.05 -16.72
N ASN A 136 9.07 10.21 -15.58
CA ASN A 136 8.67 11.51 -15.07
C ASN A 136 9.76 12.12 -14.17
N LYS A 137 10.41 13.19 -14.65
CA LYS A 137 11.48 13.90 -13.93
C LYS A 137 11.02 14.47 -12.59
N ASN A 138 9.79 15.00 -12.51
CA ASN A 138 9.24 15.59 -11.29
C ASN A 138 9.00 14.52 -10.22
N ILE A 139 8.44 13.37 -10.61
CA ILE A 139 8.25 12.21 -9.74
C ILE A 139 9.59 11.69 -9.24
N THR A 140 10.58 11.55 -10.13
CA THR A 140 11.92 11.09 -9.77
C THR A 140 12.60 12.05 -8.78
N LYS A 141 12.48 13.37 -9.00
CA LYS A 141 13.00 14.39 -8.08
C LYS A 141 12.34 14.26 -6.71
N LYS A 142 11.02 14.13 -6.67
CA LYS A 142 10.24 13.95 -5.45
C LYS A 142 10.70 12.69 -4.69
N PHE A 143 10.79 11.55 -5.36
CA PHE A 143 11.32 10.30 -4.78
C PHE A 143 12.71 10.49 -4.14
N LYS A 144 13.66 11.10 -4.86
CA LYS A 144 15.02 11.31 -4.35
C LYS A 144 15.05 12.21 -3.10
N ILE A 145 14.23 13.26 -3.07
CA ILE A 145 14.13 14.16 -1.91
C ILE A 145 13.65 13.40 -0.67
N TYR A 146 12.55 12.67 -0.79
CA TYR A 146 11.94 12.01 0.36
C TYR A 146 12.68 10.74 0.78
N LYS A 147 13.30 10.00 -0.15
CA LYS A 147 14.18 8.87 0.19
C LYS A 147 15.36 9.29 1.06
N ARG A 148 15.91 10.49 0.85
CA ARG A 148 17.03 11.03 1.67
C ARG A 148 16.63 11.38 3.10
N LYS A 149 15.33 11.55 3.38
CA LYS A 149 14.83 11.77 4.75
C LYS A 149 14.75 10.48 5.56
N VAL A 150 14.83 9.32 4.91
CA VAL A 150 14.92 8.03 5.60
C VAL A 150 16.37 7.79 6.04
N PRO A 151 16.63 7.44 7.32
CA PRO A 151 17.98 7.13 7.78
C PRO A 151 18.64 6.02 6.96
N GLN A 152 19.91 6.22 6.59
CA GLN A 152 20.63 5.28 5.73
C GLN A 152 20.74 3.88 6.35
N LYS A 153 20.82 3.78 7.69
CA LYS A 153 20.81 2.51 8.42
C LYS A 153 19.52 1.71 8.14
N VAL A 154 18.36 2.36 8.26
CA VAL A 154 17.05 1.75 7.94
C VAL A 154 17.01 1.26 6.49
N LEU A 155 17.48 2.09 5.55
CA LEU A 155 17.53 1.69 4.13
C LEU A 155 18.43 0.48 3.89
N ASN A 156 19.57 0.39 4.59
CA ASN A 156 20.50 -0.72 4.43
C ASN A 156 20.02 -2.03 5.09
N ASP A 157 19.26 -1.91 6.19
CA ASP A 157 18.75 -3.05 6.94
C ASP A 157 17.54 -3.69 6.23
N TYR A 158 16.69 -2.86 5.60
CA TYR A 158 15.42 -3.32 5.02
C TYR A 158 15.36 -3.23 3.48
N CYS A 159 15.98 -2.23 2.85
CA CYS A 159 15.73 -1.87 1.44
C CYS A 159 16.93 -2.07 0.50
N ARG A 160 17.55 -3.25 0.59
CA ARG A 160 18.68 -3.67 -0.26
C ARG A 160 18.31 -4.00 -1.71
#